data_AF-A0A7W9A0H3-F1
#
_entry.id   AF-A0A7W9A0H3-F1
#
_cell.length_a   1.000
_cell.length_b   1.000
_cell.length_c   1.000
_cell.angle_alpha   90.00
_cell.angle_beta   90.00
_cell.angle_gamma   90.00
#
_symmetry.space_group_name_H-M   'P 1'
#
loop_
_entity.id
_entity.type
_entity.pdbx_description
1 polymer ?
#
loop_
_entity_poly.entity_id
_entity_poly.type
_entity_poly.pdbx_seq_one_letter_code
_entity_poly.pdbx_strand_id
1 'polypeptide(L)'
;MSDLKVLEYVLWRALHMTHYALSEPQSCRDMKDEAQRRNDLVREFWGESREQFAWDLLPFPFLHRLFEAWRVRENPGSKPMGKQTFTDRMMEAVRNDQLWFSDGRDTVINRAQRMLGDEPMLHEHGVASDSWNNKASTYKGIERRTFLPTSVHELSALQECDIAVWERHAIDDDGVSDPTHIPEHARVRRTGSGCLCPSTGGATKVQIQRPASVKRSLAISVALENAHADAKARQGAHVS
;
A
#
# COMPACT_ATOMS: atom_id res chain seq x y z
N MET A 1 23.27 43.36 -39.58
CA MET A 1 24.12 42.27 -39.03
C MET A 1 23.39 40.94 -39.19
N SER A 2 23.13 40.52 -40.42
CA SER A 2 22.35 39.31 -40.72
C SER A 2 22.68 38.83 -42.13
N ASP A 3 23.98 38.67 -42.43
CA ASP A 3 24.41 38.10 -43.71
C ASP A 3 24.15 36.59 -43.68
N LEU A 4 23.38 36.11 -44.66
CA LEU A 4 22.97 34.72 -44.81
C LEU A 4 24.18 33.77 -44.82
N LYS A 5 25.29 34.18 -45.45
CA LYS A 5 26.51 33.34 -45.50
C LYS A 5 27.15 33.16 -44.14
N VAL A 6 27.04 34.16 -43.27
CA VAL A 6 27.58 34.09 -41.90
C VAL A 6 26.72 33.17 -41.04
N LEU A 7 25.39 33.24 -41.19
CA LEU A 7 24.45 32.33 -40.51
C LEU A 7 24.64 30.88 -40.96
N GLU A 8 24.77 30.65 -42.26
CA GLU A 8 24.99 29.34 -42.84
C GLU A 8 26.33 28.74 -42.37
N TYR A 9 27.37 29.57 -42.31
CA TYR A 9 28.67 29.18 -41.77
C TYR A 9 28.65 28.88 -40.27
N VAL A 10 27.95 29.68 -39.46
CA VAL A 10 27.81 29.44 -38.01
C VAL A 10 27.03 28.16 -37.74
N LEU A 11 25.95 27.90 -38.48
CA LEU A 11 25.16 26.68 -38.36
C LEU A 11 25.95 25.44 -38.82
N TRP A 12 26.62 25.54 -39.97
CA TRP A 12 27.50 24.49 -40.48
C TRP A 12 28.59 24.15 -39.46
N ARG A 13 29.21 25.17 -38.84
CA ARG A 13 30.25 25.01 -37.84
C ARG A 13 29.72 24.41 -36.54
N ALA A 14 28.54 24.81 -36.07
CA ALA A 14 27.89 24.23 -34.88
C ALA A 14 27.53 22.75 -35.09
N LEU A 15 27.06 22.37 -36.28
CA LEU A 15 26.69 20.98 -36.59
C LEU A 15 27.89 20.06 -36.83
N HIS A 16 29.01 20.59 -37.32
CA HIS A 16 30.23 19.82 -37.60
C HIS A 16 31.25 19.83 -36.45
N MET A 17 30.97 20.55 -35.35
CA MET A 17 31.73 20.42 -34.11
C MET A 17 31.23 19.21 -33.31
N THR A 18 32.16 18.46 -32.72
CA THR A 18 31.85 17.31 -31.86
C THR A 18 31.31 17.77 -30.50
N HIS A 19 30.02 18.10 -30.44
CA HIS A 19 29.34 18.39 -29.18
C HIS A 19 29.06 17.10 -28.40
N TYR A 20 30.05 16.61 -27.64
CA TYR A 20 29.90 15.40 -26.82
C TYR A 20 28.92 15.56 -25.63
N ALA A 21 28.53 16.80 -25.29
CA ALA A 21 27.45 17.11 -24.37
C ALA A 21 26.94 18.54 -24.60
N LEU A 22 25.63 18.72 -24.80
CA LEU A 22 25.00 20.03 -24.71
C LEU A 22 24.93 20.41 -23.23
N SER A 23 25.44 21.60 -22.88
CA SER A 23 25.33 22.11 -21.51
C SER A 23 23.86 22.33 -21.17
N GLU A 24 23.28 21.53 -20.26
CA GLU A 24 21.96 21.80 -19.71
C GLU A 24 22.00 23.20 -19.04
N PRO A 25 21.27 24.20 -19.56
CA PRO A 25 21.24 25.51 -18.95
C PRO A 25 20.55 25.44 -17.59
N GLN A 26 20.96 26.32 -16.67
CA GLN A 26 20.48 26.33 -15.29
C GLN A 26 18.94 26.39 -15.21
N SER A 27 18.29 27.12 -16.11
CA SER A 27 16.82 27.19 -16.21
C SER A 27 16.16 25.83 -16.47
N CYS A 28 16.75 24.97 -17.30
CA CYS A 28 16.23 23.63 -17.55
C CYS A 28 16.43 22.71 -16.34
N ARG A 29 17.54 22.85 -15.60
CA ARG A 29 17.75 22.12 -14.33
C ARG A 29 16.77 22.58 -13.27
N ASP A 30 16.60 23.89 -13.11
CA ASP A 30 15.70 24.47 -12.13
C ASP A 30 14.24 24.11 -12.44
N MET A 31 13.82 24.14 -13.73
CA MET A 31 12.48 23.67 -14.13
C MET A 31 12.28 22.16 -13.90
N LYS A 32 13.32 21.35 -14.10
CA LYS A 32 13.29 19.90 -13.87
C LYS A 32 13.27 19.57 -12.37
N ASP A 33 14.04 20.28 -11.55
CA ASP A 33 14.06 20.16 -10.10
C ASP A 33 12.79 20.74 -9.46
N GLU A 34 12.22 21.80 -10.02
CA GLU A 34 10.91 22.34 -9.63
C GLU A 34 9.77 21.37 -9.99
N ALA A 35 9.82 20.75 -11.17
CA ALA A 35 8.88 19.68 -11.53
C ALA A 35 9.03 18.44 -10.61
N GLN A 36 10.25 18.06 -10.23
CA GLN A 36 10.53 16.97 -9.27
C GLN A 36 10.16 17.32 -7.82
N ARG A 37 10.17 18.61 -7.45
CA ARG A 37 9.71 19.09 -6.13
C ARG A 37 8.19 19.22 -6.07
N ARG A 38 7.53 19.62 -7.17
CA ARG A 38 6.06 19.65 -7.27
C ARG A 38 5.44 18.26 -7.30
N ASN A 39 6.15 17.26 -7.80
CA ASN A 39 5.72 15.86 -7.73
C ASN A 39 6.48 15.13 -6.61
N ASP A 40 5.98 15.24 -5.37
CA ASP A 40 6.46 14.40 -4.28
C ASP A 40 5.96 12.97 -4.50
N LEU A 41 6.67 12.21 -5.33
CA LEU A 41 6.39 10.82 -5.70
C LEU A 41 6.09 9.94 -4.47
N VAL A 42 6.66 10.28 -3.31
CA VAL A 42 6.41 9.57 -2.05
C VAL A 42 5.01 9.83 -1.52
N ARG A 43 4.53 11.07 -1.62
CA ARG A 43 3.15 11.42 -1.23
C ARG A 43 2.14 10.85 -2.21
N GLU A 44 2.45 10.85 -3.50
CA GLU A 44 1.61 10.22 -4.53
C GLU A 44 1.49 8.71 -4.25
N PHE A 45 2.63 8.02 -4.13
CA PHE A 45 2.69 6.62 -3.71
C PHE A 45 1.90 6.35 -2.43
N TRP A 46 2.08 7.18 -1.40
CA TRP A 46 1.41 7.02 -0.12
C TRP A 46 -0.11 7.20 -0.23
N GLY A 47 -0.56 8.24 -0.95
CA GLY A 47 -1.99 8.51 -1.16
C GLY A 47 -2.71 7.34 -1.83
N GLU A 48 -2.07 6.70 -2.81
CA GLU A 48 -2.62 5.54 -3.51
C GLU A 48 -2.55 4.25 -2.69
N SER A 49 -1.45 4.02 -1.98
CA SER A 49 -1.16 2.71 -1.37
C SER A 49 -1.70 2.57 0.06
N ARG A 50 -1.83 3.67 0.82
CA ARG A 50 -2.08 3.64 2.28
C ARG A 50 -3.34 2.87 2.69
N GLU A 51 -4.37 2.87 1.85
CA GLU A 51 -5.64 2.20 2.12
C GLU A 51 -5.60 0.71 1.73
N GLN A 52 -4.61 0.31 0.93
CA GLN A 52 -4.53 -1.02 0.32
C GLN A 52 -3.76 -2.05 1.16
N PHE A 53 -2.97 -1.58 2.13
CA PHE A 53 -2.14 -2.41 3.00
C PHE A 53 -2.98 -3.30 3.93
N ALA A 54 -2.58 -4.56 4.03
CA ALA A 54 -3.20 -5.54 4.93
C ALA A 54 -2.62 -5.49 6.34
N TRP A 55 -1.30 -5.35 6.46
CA TRP A 55 -0.62 -5.28 7.74
C TRP A 55 -1.01 -4.02 8.55
N ASP A 56 -0.76 -4.09 9.86
CA ASP A 56 -0.84 -2.96 10.80
C ASP A 56 0.53 -2.35 11.08
N LEU A 57 1.60 -3.03 10.65
CA LEU A 57 2.98 -2.55 10.69
C LEU A 57 3.58 -2.64 9.29
N LEU A 58 4.11 -1.52 8.79
CA LEU A 58 4.76 -1.40 7.50
C LEU A 58 6.24 -1.09 7.70
N PRO A 59 7.13 -2.10 7.59
CA PRO A 59 8.57 -1.89 7.73
C PRO A 59 9.12 -0.95 6.65
N PHE A 60 10.05 -0.05 7.00
CA PHE A 60 10.68 0.83 6.00
C PHE A 60 11.37 0.08 4.85
N PRO A 61 12.08 -1.05 5.07
CA PRO A 61 12.67 -1.79 3.96
C PRO A 61 11.63 -2.39 3.01
N PHE A 62 10.48 -2.83 3.55
CA PHE A 62 9.34 -3.30 2.77
C PHE A 62 8.77 -2.17 1.92
N LEU A 63 8.49 -1.02 2.54
CA LEU A 63 7.93 0.16 1.87
C LEU A 63 8.85 0.67 0.75
N HIS A 64 10.16 0.67 0.98
CA HIS A 64 11.13 1.10 -0.04
C HIS A 64 11.11 0.19 -1.26
N ARG A 65 11.02 -1.14 -1.06
CA ARG A 65 10.90 -2.10 -2.18
C ARG A 65 9.64 -1.88 -2.99
N LEU A 66 8.51 -1.71 -2.30
CA LEU A 66 7.22 -1.48 -2.95
C LEU A 66 7.23 -0.14 -3.70
N PHE A 67 7.75 0.91 -3.09
CA PHE A 67 7.89 2.23 -3.72
C PHE A 67 8.73 2.17 -5.00
N GLU A 68 9.87 1.49 -4.99
CA GLU A 68 10.71 1.38 -6.19
C GLU A 68 9.99 0.66 -7.33
N ALA A 69 9.21 -0.38 -7.03
CA ALA A 69 8.42 -1.09 -8.04
C ALA A 69 7.25 -0.26 -8.58
N TRP A 70 6.50 0.42 -7.69
CA TRP A 70 5.45 1.37 -8.07
C TRP A 70 6.02 2.51 -8.93
N ARG A 71 7.16 3.09 -8.52
CA ARG A 71 7.83 4.20 -9.20
C ARG A 71 8.22 3.85 -10.63
N VAL A 72 8.78 2.66 -10.87
CA VAL A 72 9.18 2.22 -12.22
C VAL A 72 7.98 2.05 -13.13
N ARG A 73 6.85 1.60 -12.58
CA ARG A 73 5.59 1.39 -13.30
C ARG A 73 4.88 2.71 -13.65
N GLU A 74 4.65 3.56 -12.66
CA GLU A 74 3.84 4.78 -12.84
C GLU A 74 4.66 5.96 -13.39
N ASN A 75 5.97 5.98 -13.12
CA ASN A 75 6.87 7.07 -13.53
C ASN A 75 8.13 6.53 -14.23
N PRO A 76 7.98 5.94 -15.43
CA PRO A 76 9.10 5.40 -16.21
C PRO A 76 10.06 6.53 -16.60
N GLY A 77 11.28 6.48 -16.06
CA GLY A 77 12.32 7.51 -16.27
C GLY A 77 12.63 8.37 -15.05
N SER A 78 11.89 8.21 -13.95
CA SER A 78 12.28 8.77 -12.66
C SER A 78 13.62 8.17 -12.18
N LYS A 79 14.36 8.89 -11.33
CA LYS A 79 15.62 8.41 -10.74
C LYS A 79 15.35 7.56 -9.49
N PRO A 80 16.14 6.50 -9.23
CA PRO A 80 16.03 5.72 -8.01
C PRO A 80 16.24 6.61 -6.78
N MET A 81 15.48 6.34 -5.73
CA MET A 81 15.57 7.12 -4.50
C MET A 81 16.30 6.33 -3.41
N GLY A 82 17.26 6.99 -2.76
CA GLY A 82 17.97 6.41 -1.64
C GLY A 82 17.03 6.07 -0.48
N LYS A 83 17.28 4.94 0.19
CA LYS A 83 16.47 4.46 1.33
C LYS A 83 16.26 5.51 2.41
N GLN A 84 17.32 6.24 2.77
CA GLN A 84 17.26 7.25 3.81
C GLN A 84 16.33 8.41 3.42
N THR A 85 16.51 8.93 2.20
CA THR A 85 15.68 10.01 1.66
C THR A 85 14.21 9.57 1.53
N PHE A 86 13.97 8.33 1.12
CA PHE A 86 12.64 7.75 1.09
C PHE A 86 12.00 7.71 2.47
N THR A 87 12.69 7.15 3.47
CA THR A 87 12.17 7.06 4.84
C THR A 87 11.80 8.44 5.39
N ASP A 88 12.60 9.46 5.11
CA ASP A 88 12.36 10.81 5.62
C ASP A 88 11.12 11.45 4.98
N ARG A 89 11.00 11.32 3.66
CA ARG A 89 9.81 11.76 2.94
C ARG A 89 8.57 10.97 3.33
N MET A 90 8.70 9.68 3.59
CA MET A 90 7.59 8.84 4.06
C MET A 90 7.09 9.28 5.44
N MET A 91 7.99 9.54 6.39
CA MET A 91 7.61 10.05 7.70
C MET A 91 6.91 11.41 7.59
N GLU A 92 7.36 12.26 6.67
CA GLU A 92 6.70 13.54 6.38
C GLU A 92 5.32 13.35 5.74
N ALA A 93 5.15 12.39 4.84
CA ALA A 93 3.87 12.06 4.22
C ALA A 93 2.86 11.52 5.25
N VAL A 94 3.33 10.74 6.23
CA VAL A 94 2.51 10.10 7.25
C VAL A 94 2.17 11.03 8.43
N ARG A 95 2.90 12.13 8.63
CA ARG A 95 2.76 13.02 9.80
C ARG A 95 1.31 13.41 10.11
N ASN A 96 0.54 13.74 9.08
CA ASN A 96 -0.87 14.16 9.20
C ASN A 96 -1.85 13.09 8.71
N ASP A 97 -1.42 11.85 8.58
CA ASP A 97 -2.27 10.76 8.14
C ASP A 97 -3.21 10.29 9.27
N GLN A 98 -4.46 10.03 8.90
CA GLN A 98 -5.52 9.63 9.83
C GLN A 98 -5.51 8.14 10.13
N LEU A 99 -4.92 7.32 9.26
CA LEU A 99 -4.89 5.86 9.39
C LEU A 99 -3.55 5.39 9.93
N TRP A 100 -2.48 6.11 9.63
CA TRP A 100 -1.12 5.69 9.93
C TRP A 100 -0.36 6.73 10.72
N PHE A 101 0.64 6.29 11.46
CA PHE A 101 1.55 7.15 12.21
C PHE A 101 2.94 6.52 12.29
N SER A 102 3.93 7.33 12.66
CA SER A 102 5.29 6.86 12.94
C SER A 102 5.79 7.54 14.21
N ASP A 103 6.24 6.74 15.17
CA ASP A 103 6.85 7.21 16.42
C ASP A 103 8.33 7.59 16.27
N GLY A 104 8.83 7.67 15.02
CA GLY A 104 10.19 8.07 14.70
C GLY A 104 10.99 6.99 13.98
N ARG A 105 12.12 7.40 13.40
CA ARG A 105 12.94 6.55 12.51
C ARG A 105 13.52 5.32 13.21
N ASP A 106 13.79 5.43 14.51
CA ASP A 106 14.52 4.42 15.28
C ASP A 106 13.65 3.54 16.16
N THR A 107 12.34 3.78 16.17
CA THR A 107 11.40 3.00 16.97
C THR A 107 11.33 1.57 16.46
N VAL A 108 11.63 0.62 17.34
CA VAL A 108 11.63 -0.81 17.04
C VAL A 108 10.32 -1.43 17.51
N ILE A 109 9.60 -2.04 16.58
CA ILE A 109 8.25 -2.56 16.78
C ILE A 109 8.27 -4.08 16.54
N ASN A 110 7.62 -4.82 17.41
CA ASN A 110 7.48 -6.28 17.26
C ASN A 110 6.50 -6.61 16.14
N ARG A 111 6.83 -7.57 15.27
CA ARG A 111 5.95 -7.96 14.15
C ARG A 111 4.70 -8.74 14.57
N ALA A 112 4.73 -9.39 15.74
CA ALA A 112 3.68 -10.29 16.20
C ALA A 112 2.33 -9.55 16.26
N GLN A 113 1.27 -10.20 15.77
CA GLN A 113 -0.09 -9.65 15.66
C GLN A 113 -0.26 -8.42 14.75
N ARG A 114 0.83 -7.84 14.22
CA ARG A 114 0.80 -6.63 13.36
C ARG A 114 1.11 -6.94 11.90
N MET A 115 1.79 -8.05 11.64
CA MET A 115 2.11 -8.56 10.30
C MET A 115 1.65 -10.01 10.19
N LEU A 116 0.34 -10.22 10.28
CA LEU A 116 -0.28 -11.54 10.13
C LEU A 116 -0.49 -11.85 8.64
N GLY A 117 -0.17 -13.09 8.25
CA GLY A 117 -0.24 -13.52 6.85
C GLY A 117 0.78 -12.83 5.94
N ASP A 118 0.65 -13.09 4.64
CA ASP A 118 1.46 -12.46 3.60
C ASP A 118 0.89 -11.09 3.20
N GLU A 119 1.78 -10.15 2.83
CA GLU A 119 1.38 -8.86 2.26
C GLU A 119 1.39 -8.92 0.74
N PRO A 120 0.22 -8.92 0.09
CA PRO A 120 0.08 -9.16 -1.35
C PRO A 120 0.46 -7.97 -2.23
N MET A 121 0.57 -6.75 -1.68
CA MET A 121 1.00 -5.57 -2.45
C MET A 121 2.35 -5.80 -3.15
N LEU A 122 3.30 -6.51 -2.53
CA LEU A 122 4.55 -6.86 -3.21
C LEU A 122 4.33 -7.78 -4.40
N HIS A 123 3.45 -8.78 -4.25
CA HIS A 123 3.13 -9.72 -5.31
C HIS A 123 2.42 -9.04 -6.48
N GLU A 124 1.46 -8.14 -6.21
CA GLU A 124 0.75 -7.33 -7.20
C GLU A 124 1.71 -6.46 -8.04
N HIS A 125 2.82 -6.02 -7.44
CA HIS A 125 3.87 -5.26 -8.10
C HIS A 125 5.03 -6.12 -8.65
N GLY A 126 4.90 -7.46 -8.64
CA GLY A 126 5.91 -8.38 -9.16
C GLY A 126 7.22 -8.41 -8.35
N VAL A 127 7.17 -7.97 -7.09
CA VAL A 127 8.33 -7.95 -6.19
C VAL A 127 8.37 -9.23 -5.38
N ALA A 128 9.50 -9.93 -5.44
CA ALA A 128 9.69 -11.16 -4.67
C ALA A 128 9.61 -10.87 -3.15
N SER A 129 8.88 -11.71 -2.41
CA SER A 129 8.61 -11.50 -0.98
C SER A 129 9.87 -11.58 -0.11
N ASP A 130 10.90 -12.27 -0.59
CA ASP A 130 12.24 -12.43 0.01
C ASP A 130 13.23 -11.31 -0.37
N SER A 131 12.81 -10.36 -1.20
CA SER A 131 13.66 -9.23 -1.65
C SER A 131 14.04 -8.24 -0.53
N TRP A 132 13.46 -8.42 0.66
CA TRP A 132 13.75 -7.64 1.86
C TRP A 132 13.76 -8.57 3.08
N ASN A 133 14.17 -8.06 4.24
CA ASN A 133 14.34 -8.87 5.45
C ASN A 133 12.99 -9.25 6.10
N ASN A 134 12.17 -10.06 5.44
CA ASN A 134 10.83 -10.46 5.90
C ASN A 134 10.82 -11.47 7.07
N LYS A 135 12.00 -11.98 7.49
CA LYS A 135 12.16 -12.98 8.56
C LYS A 135 12.51 -12.39 9.93
N ALA A 136 12.79 -11.09 10.03
CA ALA A 136 13.12 -10.46 11.30
C ALA A 136 11.92 -10.49 12.25
N SER A 137 12.16 -10.62 13.56
CA SER A 137 11.09 -10.57 14.58
C SER A 137 10.63 -9.14 14.90
N THR A 138 11.45 -8.15 14.57
CA THR A 138 11.21 -6.73 14.86
C THR A 138 11.57 -5.87 13.65
N TYR A 139 10.89 -4.73 13.54
CA TYR A 139 11.04 -3.80 12.43
C TYR A 139 10.97 -2.35 12.89
N LYS A 140 11.62 -1.48 12.12
CA LYS A 140 11.40 -0.03 12.15
C LYS A 140 10.45 0.32 11.01
N GLY A 141 9.43 1.14 11.27
CA GLY A 141 8.40 1.39 10.27
C GLY A 141 7.29 2.34 10.69
N ILE A 142 6.20 2.22 9.94
CA ILE A 142 4.96 2.98 10.10
C ILE A 142 3.89 2.04 10.66
N GLU A 143 3.11 2.53 11.60
CA GLU A 143 2.09 1.78 12.34
C GLU A 143 0.71 2.30 12.00
N ARG A 144 -0.27 1.39 11.89
CA ARG A 144 -1.67 1.77 11.76
C ARG A 144 -2.15 2.28 13.11
N ARG A 145 -2.88 3.38 13.16
CA ARG A 145 -3.42 3.94 14.42
C ARG A 145 -4.38 2.98 15.14
N THR A 146 -5.07 2.14 14.37
CA THR A 146 -6.01 1.13 14.89
C THR A 146 -5.44 -0.27 14.69
N PHE A 147 -4.80 -0.81 15.73
CA PHE A 147 -4.23 -2.16 15.73
C PHE A 147 -5.28 -3.24 15.93
N LEU A 148 -4.99 -4.47 15.49
CA LEU A 148 -5.75 -5.63 15.94
C LEU A 148 -5.60 -5.83 17.46
N PRO A 149 -6.71 -5.95 18.20
CA PRO A 149 -6.67 -6.31 19.61
C PRO A 149 -6.08 -7.71 19.80
N THR A 150 -5.65 -8.03 21.03
CA THR A 150 -5.20 -9.38 21.40
C THR A 150 -6.24 -10.17 22.19
N SER A 151 -7.24 -9.48 22.76
CA SER A 151 -8.32 -10.10 23.50
C SER A 151 -9.31 -10.76 22.55
N VAL A 152 -9.69 -12.01 22.86
CA VAL A 152 -10.76 -12.73 22.16
C VAL A 152 -12.04 -11.89 22.07
N HIS A 153 -12.45 -11.30 23.18
CA HIS A 153 -13.69 -10.51 23.22
C HIS A 153 -13.65 -9.29 22.29
N GLU A 154 -12.54 -8.55 22.29
CA GLU A 154 -12.37 -7.38 21.42
C GLU A 154 -12.26 -7.77 19.95
N LEU A 155 -11.59 -8.88 19.65
CA LEU A 155 -11.50 -9.43 18.29
C LEU A 155 -12.86 -9.94 17.78
N SER A 156 -13.68 -10.57 18.64
CA SER A 156 -15.05 -10.96 18.29
C SER A 156 -15.90 -9.73 17.96
N ALA A 157 -15.88 -8.69 18.81
CA ALA A 157 -16.60 -7.45 18.55
C ALA A 157 -16.13 -6.77 17.25
N LEU A 158 -14.82 -6.81 16.96
CA LEU A 158 -14.26 -6.28 15.72
C LEU A 158 -14.70 -7.10 14.50
N GLN A 159 -14.77 -8.43 14.62
CA GLN A 159 -15.28 -9.31 13.57
C GLN A 159 -16.77 -9.05 13.28
N GLU A 160 -17.59 -8.84 14.31
CA GLU A 160 -19.00 -8.47 14.14
C GLU A 160 -19.15 -7.13 13.40
N CYS A 161 -18.37 -6.11 13.80
CA CYS A 161 -18.34 -4.83 13.10
C CYS A 161 -17.92 -4.98 11.63
N ASP A 162 -16.90 -5.79 11.36
CA ASP A 162 -16.40 -6.09 10.02
C ASP A 162 -17.45 -6.82 9.16
N ILE A 163 -18.13 -7.84 9.71
CA ILE A 163 -19.25 -8.53 9.03
C ILE A 163 -20.35 -7.53 8.68
N ALA A 164 -20.75 -6.66 9.62
CA ALA A 164 -21.78 -5.66 9.36
C ALA A 164 -21.39 -4.65 8.26
N VAL A 165 -20.09 -4.34 8.11
CA VAL A 165 -19.59 -3.54 6.97
C VAL A 165 -19.80 -4.28 5.64
N TRP A 166 -19.45 -5.57 5.58
CA TRP A 166 -19.64 -6.38 4.38
C TRP A 166 -21.10 -6.60 4.01
N GLU A 167 -21.99 -6.73 4.99
CA GLU A 167 -23.43 -6.80 4.76
C GLU A 167 -23.98 -5.50 4.17
N ARG A 168 -23.50 -4.33 4.63
CA ARG A 168 -23.82 -3.05 4.00
C ARG A 168 -23.32 -2.97 2.56
N HIS A 169 -22.09 -3.42 2.29
CA HIS A 169 -21.57 -3.48 0.92
C HIS A 169 -22.39 -4.40 0.01
N ALA A 170 -22.93 -5.51 0.53
CA ALA A 170 -23.81 -6.39 -0.22
C ALA A 170 -25.05 -5.63 -0.76
N ILE A 171 -25.63 -4.76 0.06
CA ILE A 171 -26.81 -3.96 -0.29
C ILE A 171 -26.41 -2.79 -1.20
N ASP A 172 -25.51 -1.93 -0.73
CA ASP A 172 -25.22 -0.63 -1.33
C ASP A 172 -24.43 -0.77 -2.64
N ASP A 173 -23.41 -1.63 -2.65
CA ASP A 173 -22.50 -1.78 -3.79
C ASP A 173 -22.96 -2.87 -4.74
N ASP A 174 -23.24 -4.06 -4.21
CA ASP A 174 -23.51 -5.25 -5.02
C ASP A 174 -25.02 -5.39 -5.36
N GLY A 175 -25.90 -4.64 -4.69
CA GLY A 175 -27.33 -4.56 -4.99
C GLY A 175 -28.13 -5.80 -4.56
N VAL A 176 -27.63 -6.57 -3.60
CA VAL A 176 -28.30 -7.77 -3.08
C VAL A 176 -29.59 -7.37 -2.37
N SER A 177 -30.73 -7.80 -2.91
CA SER A 177 -32.06 -7.44 -2.40
C SER A 177 -32.69 -8.48 -1.47
N ASP A 178 -32.23 -9.74 -1.53
CA ASP A 178 -32.74 -10.81 -0.66
C ASP A 178 -32.09 -10.73 0.73
N PRO A 179 -32.84 -10.37 1.80
CA PRO A 179 -32.29 -10.24 3.14
C PRO A 179 -31.70 -11.54 3.68
N THR A 180 -32.17 -12.70 3.23
CA THR A 180 -31.68 -14.00 3.67
C THR A 180 -30.34 -14.36 3.03
N HIS A 181 -30.02 -13.77 1.88
CA HIS A 181 -28.77 -14.00 1.17
C HIS A 181 -27.65 -13.05 1.59
N ILE A 182 -27.98 -11.87 2.14
CA ILE A 182 -26.99 -10.84 2.54
C ILE A 182 -25.85 -11.42 3.42
N PRO A 183 -26.11 -12.22 4.48
CA PRO A 183 -25.03 -12.75 5.31
C PRO A 183 -24.10 -13.70 4.56
N GLU A 184 -24.67 -14.55 3.69
CA GLU A 184 -23.88 -15.49 2.88
C GLU A 184 -23.07 -14.75 1.82
N HIS A 185 -23.67 -13.76 1.16
CA HIS A 185 -22.96 -12.89 0.23
C HIS A 185 -21.80 -12.17 0.91
N ALA A 186 -22.06 -11.54 2.06
CA ALA A 186 -21.03 -10.88 2.87
C ALA A 186 -19.90 -11.86 3.22
N ARG A 187 -20.23 -13.09 3.65
CA ARG A 187 -19.24 -14.14 3.96
C ARG A 187 -18.36 -14.48 2.76
N VAL A 188 -18.96 -14.69 1.58
CA VAL A 188 -18.23 -15.02 0.34
C VAL A 188 -17.33 -13.88 -0.10
N ARG A 189 -17.86 -12.64 -0.09
CA ARG A 189 -17.08 -11.45 -0.49
C ARG A 189 -15.94 -11.16 0.48
N ARG A 190 -16.16 -11.35 1.78
CA ARG A 190 -15.19 -11.17 2.87
C ARG A 190 -13.96 -12.07 2.74
N THR A 191 -14.10 -13.24 2.11
CA THR A 191 -12.96 -14.15 1.82
C THR A 191 -12.27 -13.86 0.49
N GLY A 192 -12.72 -12.84 -0.24
CA GLY A 192 -12.17 -12.47 -1.56
C GLY A 192 -12.80 -13.22 -2.73
N SER A 193 -13.80 -14.05 -2.47
CA SER A 193 -14.50 -14.78 -3.52
C SER A 193 -15.59 -13.94 -4.17
N GLY A 194 -15.85 -14.19 -5.46
CA GLY A 194 -17.02 -13.65 -6.15
C GLY A 194 -18.26 -14.45 -5.77
N CYS A 195 -19.36 -13.77 -5.45
CA CYS A 195 -20.64 -14.44 -5.27
C CYS A 195 -21.36 -14.56 -6.62
N LEU A 196 -21.95 -15.71 -6.94
CA LEU A 196 -22.69 -15.94 -8.19
C LEU A 196 -24.18 -15.54 -8.10
N CYS A 197 -24.57 -14.71 -7.14
CA CYS A 197 -25.95 -14.31 -6.96
C CYS A 197 -26.48 -13.52 -8.15
N PRO A 198 -27.71 -13.78 -8.63
CA PRO A 198 -28.35 -12.96 -9.64
C PRO A 198 -28.64 -11.57 -9.06
N SER A 199 -28.11 -10.52 -9.67
CA SER A 199 -28.51 -9.16 -9.30
C SER A 199 -29.96 -8.91 -9.72
N THR A 200 -30.64 -8.07 -8.94
CA THR A 200 -32.01 -7.65 -9.20
C THR A 200 -32.09 -6.95 -10.55
N GLY A 201 -32.73 -7.57 -11.54
CA GLY A 201 -32.87 -7.02 -12.91
C GLY A 201 -32.15 -7.78 -14.02
N GLY A 202 -31.52 -8.93 -13.75
CA GLY A 202 -31.12 -9.90 -14.78
C GLY A 202 -29.71 -9.74 -15.37
N ALA A 203 -28.94 -8.73 -14.95
CA ALA A 203 -27.52 -8.60 -15.31
C ALA A 203 -26.65 -8.39 -14.07
N THR A 204 -25.84 -9.40 -13.70
CA THR A 204 -24.93 -9.39 -12.54
C THR A 204 -24.18 -8.06 -12.47
N LYS A 205 -24.45 -7.24 -11.45
CA LYS A 205 -23.69 -6.00 -11.23
C LYS A 205 -22.25 -6.39 -10.97
N VAL A 206 -21.30 -5.70 -11.61
CA VAL A 206 -19.87 -5.98 -11.42
C VAL A 206 -19.53 -5.76 -9.95
N GLN A 207 -19.19 -6.84 -9.26
CA GLN A 207 -18.87 -6.79 -7.83
C GLN A 207 -17.57 -6.01 -7.62
N ILE A 208 -17.64 -4.95 -6.82
CA ILE A 208 -16.50 -4.05 -6.58
C ILE A 208 -15.41 -4.82 -5.86
N GLN A 209 -14.21 -4.88 -6.46
CA GLN A 209 -13.07 -5.54 -5.84
C GLN A 209 -12.55 -4.68 -4.69
N ARG A 210 -12.48 -5.27 -3.49
CA ARG A 210 -12.01 -4.61 -2.26
C ARG A 210 -10.84 -5.39 -1.65
N PRO A 211 -9.71 -5.54 -2.36
CA PRO A 211 -8.63 -6.43 -1.95
C PRO A 211 -8.12 -6.08 -0.54
N ALA A 212 -8.01 -4.80 -0.20
CA ALA A 212 -7.60 -4.33 1.12
C ALA A 212 -8.56 -4.75 2.24
N SER A 213 -9.86 -4.51 2.05
CA SER A 213 -10.91 -4.87 3.00
C SER A 213 -10.95 -6.38 3.21
N VAL A 214 -10.84 -7.17 2.14
CA VAL A 214 -10.77 -8.64 2.20
C VAL A 214 -9.59 -9.07 3.06
N LYS A 215 -8.41 -8.52 2.77
CA LYS A 215 -7.19 -8.85 3.52
C LYS A 215 -7.34 -8.49 5.00
N ARG A 216 -7.95 -7.34 5.32
CA ARG A 216 -8.23 -6.93 6.69
C ARG A 216 -9.16 -7.91 7.40
N SER A 217 -10.24 -8.34 6.75
CA SER A 217 -11.18 -9.32 7.29
C SER A 217 -10.54 -10.69 7.51
N LEU A 218 -9.65 -11.12 6.63
CA LEU A 218 -8.83 -12.32 6.82
C LEU A 218 -7.89 -12.16 8.03
N ALA A 219 -7.22 -11.01 8.16
CA ALA A 219 -6.34 -10.73 9.29
C ALA A 219 -7.09 -10.72 10.64
N ILE A 220 -8.30 -10.15 10.70
CA ILE A 220 -9.17 -10.20 11.89
C ILE A 220 -9.50 -11.67 12.24
N SER A 221 -9.83 -12.49 11.24
CA SER A 221 -10.20 -13.89 11.45
C SER A 221 -9.02 -14.72 11.99
N VAL A 222 -7.83 -14.56 11.38
CA VAL A 222 -6.59 -15.21 11.84
C VAL A 222 -6.19 -14.75 13.24
N ALA A 223 -6.33 -13.46 13.55
CA ALA A 223 -6.05 -12.93 14.89
C ALA A 223 -6.97 -13.55 15.94
N LEU A 224 -8.27 -13.67 15.64
CA LEU A 224 -9.25 -14.29 16.53
C LEU A 224 -8.94 -15.79 16.77
N GLU A 225 -8.60 -16.53 15.72
CA GLU A 225 -8.19 -17.93 15.83
C GLU A 225 -6.95 -18.10 16.72
N ASN A 226 -5.92 -17.26 16.52
CA ASN A 226 -4.72 -17.25 17.35
C ASN A 226 -5.04 -16.92 18.81
N ALA A 227 -5.90 -15.92 19.05
CA ALA A 227 -6.32 -15.54 20.41
C ALA A 227 -7.07 -16.67 21.13
N HIS A 228 -7.93 -17.41 20.42
CA HIS A 228 -8.58 -18.61 20.96
C HIS A 228 -7.58 -19.71 21.29
N ALA A 229 -6.61 -19.97 20.39
CA ALA A 229 -5.58 -20.98 20.60
C ALA A 229 -4.73 -20.65 21.84
N ASP A 230 -4.32 -19.38 21.99
CA ASP A 230 -3.56 -18.89 23.14
C ASP A 230 -4.36 -19.00 24.45
N ALA A 231 -5.65 -18.63 24.42
CA ALA A 231 -6.53 -18.76 25.58
C ALA A 231 -6.67 -20.22 26.03
N LYS A 232 -6.83 -21.15 25.08
CA LYS A 232 -6.90 -22.59 25.34
C LYS A 232 -5.59 -23.14 25.90
N ALA A 233 -4.44 -22.72 25.36
CA ALA A 233 -3.13 -23.12 25.85
C ALA A 233 -2.89 -22.68 27.31
N ARG A 234 -3.30 -21.45 27.65
CA ARG A 234 -3.21 -20.93 29.03
C ARG A 234 -4.10 -21.70 30.00
N GLN A 235 -5.31 -22.09 29.58
CA GLN A 235 -6.21 -22.92 30.40
C GLN A 235 -5.65 -24.32 30.63
N GLY A 236 -5.03 -24.94 29.62
CA GLY A 236 -4.39 -26.26 29.75
C GLY A 236 -3.16 -26.26 30.66
N ALA A 237 -2.36 -25.18 30.64
CA ALA A 237 -1.19 -25.01 31.49
C ALA A 237 -1.52 -24.78 32.97
N HIS A 238 -2.72 -24.30 33.29
CA HIS A 238 -3.16 -24.07 34.67
C HIS A 238 -3.76 -25.32 35.33
N VAL A 239 -4.01 -26.38 34.55
CA VAL A 239 -4.64 -27.64 34.97
C VAL A 239 -3.63 -28.80 35.04
N SER A 240 -2.37 -28.56 34.64
CA SER A 240 -1.24 -29.50 34.78
C SER A 240 -0.34 -29.11 35.95
#